data_AF-A0A7D7V9Z8-F1
#
_entry.id   AF-A0A7D7V9Z8-F1
#
_cell.length_a   1.000
_cell.length_b   1.000
_cell.length_c   1.000
_cell.angle_alpha   90.00
_cell.angle_beta   90.00
_cell.angle_gamma   90.00
#
_symmetry.space_group_name_H-M   'P 1'
#
loop_
_entity.id
_entity.type
_entity.pdbx_description
1 polymer ?
#
loop_
_entity_poly.entity_id
_entity_poly.type
_entity_poly.pdbx_seq_one_letter_code
_entity_poly.pdbx_strand_id
1 'polypeptide(L)'
;MSSAGPFDYIWHSNFGLDGLLSPPHLILIAGMFFCAVGGMIGISKFLKINEYENHQKYLLILAVMPVWLAGSGIISALSLPFSNTDYFQFNPESTFAFIVATLGFPLLISVSCLLIFRLSDFRFGMISVLGGLFLLIYRSTAIIPNFALIDSVMFYSLNLIPFVIADIILFFNKSRKALIFVGGLLGSVFYMVYYPYVMYTFNETLLGKLVSPSLIYFVYFEMIGDVLVLTVVPAIIMGMLAVFISERISKKILNADIQQ
;
A
#
# COMPACT_ATOMS: atom_id res chain seq x y z
N MET A 1 -14.85 -24.85 14.61
CA MET A 1 -15.27 -23.60 15.26
C MET A 1 -14.40 -22.50 14.71
N SER A 2 -15.08 -21.56 14.06
CA SER A 2 -14.70 -20.43 13.21
C SER A 2 -13.34 -19.77 13.52
N SER A 3 -12.53 -19.57 12.48
CA SER A 3 -11.26 -18.83 12.47
C SER A 3 -11.42 -17.30 12.58
N ALA A 4 -12.58 -16.81 13.01
CA ALA A 4 -12.93 -15.39 13.10
C ALA A 4 -12.76 -14.89 14.54
N GLY A 5 -12.37 -13.61 14.69
CA GLY A 5 -12.30 -12.98 16.01
C GLY A 5 -13.69 -12.94 16.69
N PRO A 6 -13.78 -12.84 18.03
CA PRO A 6 -15.07 -12.93 18.73
C PRO A 6 -16.12 -11.92 18.25
N PHE A 7 -15.71 -10.68 17.96
CA PHE A 7 -16.61 -9.65 17.45
C PHE A 7 -17.08 -9.92 16.02
N ASP A 8 -16.17 -10.36 15.15
CA ASP A 8 -16.43 -10.75 13.76
C ASP A 8 -17.37 -11.96 13.68
N TYR A 9 -17.15 -12.96 14.54
CA TYR A 9 -18.03 -14.12 14.67
C TYR A 9 -19.46 -13.73 15.10
N ILE A 10 -19.59 -12.84 16.10
CA ILE A 10 -20.90 -12.36 16.53
C ILE A 10 -21.59 -11.62 15.39
N TRP A 11 -20.88 -10.77 14.66
CA TRP A 11 -21.43 -10.06 13.52
C TRP A 11 -21.96 -11.01 12.45
N HIS A 12 -21.14 -11.96 12.01
CA HIS A 12 -21.54 -12.95 11.02
C HIS A 12 -22.72 -13.83 11.46
N SER A 13 -22.79 -14.16 12.76
CA SER A 13 -23.90 -14.96 13.30
C SER A 13 -25.24 -14.21 13.28
N ASN A 14 -25.22 -12.87 13.29
CA ASN A 14 -26.44 -12.04 13.30
C ASN A 14 -26.78 -11.47 11.92
N PHE A 15 -25.78 -11.16 11.10
CA PHE A 15 -25.95 -10.42 9.84
C PHE A 15 -25.39 -11.13 8.61
N GLY A 16 -24.91 -12.36 8.74
CA GLY A 16 -24.38 -13.16 7.62
C GLY A 16 -23.02 -12.66 7.11
N LEU A 17 -22.71 -12.96 5.85
CA LEU A 17 -21.48 -12.50 5.21
C LEU A 17 -21.50 -10.97 5.09
N ASP A 18 -20.41 -10.34 5.50
CA ASP A 18 -20.24 -8.89 5.44
C ASP A 18 -19.11 -8.49 4.48
N GLY A 19 -18.82 -7.19 4.41
CA GLY A 19 -17.80 -6.65 3.52
C GLY A 19 -16.72 -5.85 4.23
N LEU A 20 -15.82 -5.25 3.45
CA LEU A 20 -14.57 -4.65 3.95
C LEU A 20 -14.76 -3.52 4.97
N LEU A 21 -15.87 -2.77 4.87
CA LEU A 21 -16.20 -1.66 5.77
C LEU A 21 -17.15 -2.03 6.90
N SER A 22 -17.41 -3.32 7.13
CA SER A 22 -18.18 -3.72 8.30
C SER A 22 -17.45 -3.31 9.60
N PRO A 23 -18.20 -3.05 10.70
CA PRO A 23 -17.59 -2.62 11.94
C PRO A 23 -16.48 -3.54 12.46
N PRO A 24 -16.59 -4.89 12.41
CA PRO A 24 -15.50 -5.77 12.81
C PRO A 24 -14.22 -5.59 11.98
N HIS A 25 -14.35 -5.53 10.65
CA HIS A 25 -13.22 -5.38 9.74
C HIS A 25 -12.52 -4.02 9.91
N LEU A 26 -13.29 -2.94 10.05
CA LEU A 26 -12.74 -1.60 10.27
C LEU A 26 -11.93 -1.52 11.57
N ILE A 27 -12.46 -2.07 12.68
CA ILE A 27 -11.76 -2.10 13.96
C ILE A 27 -10.47 -2.93 13.85
N LEU A 28 -10.55 -4.12 13.24
CA LEU A 28 -9.41 -5.00 13.07
C LEU A 28 -8.29 -4.31 12.28
N ILE A 29 -8.61 -3.74 11.12
CA ILE A 29 -7.60 -3.16 10.24
C ILE A 29 -7.00 -1.87 10.81
N ALA A 30 -7.82 -1.05 11.48
CA ALA A 30 -7.32 0.11 12.21
C ALA A 30 -6.35 -0.32 13.32
N GLY A 31 -6.71 -1.34 14.10
CA GLY A 31 -5.85 -1.92 15.13
C GLY A 31 -4.53 -2.43 14.56
N MET A 32 -4.58 -3.20 13.46
CA MET A 32 -3.39 -3.68 12.75
C MET A 32 -2.49 -2.52 12.30
N PHE A 33 -3.07 -1.45 11.75
CA PHE A 33 -2.31 -0.28 11.30
C PHE A 33 -1.62 0.44 12.46
N PHE A 34 -2.32 0.74 13.55
CA PHE A 34 -1.72 1.42 14.70
C PHE A 34 -0.66 0.57 15.40
N CYS A 35 -0.89 -0.74 15.54
CA CYS A 35 0.12 -1.67 16.05
C CYS A 35 1.36 -1.71 15.14
N ALA A 36 1.16 -1.75 13.82
CA ALA A 36 2.26 -1.71 12.86
C ALA A 36 3.06 -0.40 12.97
N VAL A 37 2.40 0.75 13.11
CA VAL A 37 3.07 2.05 13.30
C VAL A 37 3.86 2.06 14.61
N GLY A 38 3.29 1.56 15.70
CA GLY A 38 3.97 1.43 16.99
C GLY A 38 5.22 0.53 16.89
N GLY A 39 5.08 -0.64 16.27
CA GLY A 39 6.18 -1.57 16.01
C GLY A 39 7.26 -0.97 15.12
N MET A 40 6.87 -0.24 14.07
CA MET A 40 7.80 0.47 13.19
C MET A 40 8.65 1.48 13.95
N ILE A 41 8.02 2.30 14.79
CA ILE A 41 8.71 3.29 15.63
C ILE A 41 9.63 2.59 16.62
N GLY A 42 9.15 1.53 17.28
CA GLY A 42 9.92 0.75 18.26
C GLY A 42 11.19 0.15 17.66
N ILE A 43 11.07 -0.60 16.55
CA ILE A 43 12.21 -1.22 15.86
C ILE A 43 13.18 -0.15 15.35
N SER A 44 12.67 0.93 14.75
CA SER A 44 13.53 2.00 14.21
C SER A 44 14.35 2.70 15.30
N LYS A 45 13.73 2.98 16.45
CA LYS A 45 14.44 3.56 17.60
C LYS A 45 15.41 2.57 18.22
N PHE A 46 15.01 1.31 18.39
CA PHE A 46 15.88 0.26 18.91
C PHE A 46 17.14 0.09 18.05
N LEU A 47 16.99 0.09 16.72
CA LEU A 47 18.13 0.01 15.79
C LEU A 47 19.05 1.23 15.88
N LYS A 48 18.47 2.43 16.05
CA LYS A 48 19.23 3.65 16.20
C LYS A 48 20.02 3.69 17.52
N ILE A 49 19.38 3.39 18.65
CA ILE A 49 19.96 3.51 19.99
C ILE A 49 21.16 2.59 20.17
N ASN A 50 21.07 1.37 19.64
CA ASN A 50 22.11 0.35 19.80
C ASN A 50 23.18 0.40 18.71
N GLU A 51 23.16 1.43 17.84
CA GLU A 51 24.15 1.64 16.76
C GLU A 51 24.42 0.37 15.93
N TYR A 52 23.37 -0.38 15.62
CA TYR A 52 23.51 -1.70 15.00
C TYR A 52 24.20 -1.65 13.63
N GLU A 53 24.94 -2.73 13.36
CA GLU A 53 25.69 -2.95 12.14
C GLU A 53 24.82 -2.95 10.90
N ASN A 54 25.50 -2.74 9.77
CA ASN A 54 24.85 -2.54 8.48
C ASN A 54 23.85 -3.66 8.09
N HIS A 55 24.08 -4.92 8.44
CA HIS A 55 23.18 -6.02 8.08
C HIS A 55 21.87 -6.01 8.89
N GLN A 56 21.86 -5.52 10.12
CA GLN A 56 20.67 -5.51 10.96
C GLN A 56 19.66 -4.44 10.53
N LYS A 57 20.08 -3.45 9.74
CA LYS A 57 19.18 -2.44 9.16
C LYS A 57 18.09 -3.04 8.26
N TYR A 58 18.25 -4.28 7.75
CA TYR A 58 17.18 -4.98 7.02
C TYR A 58 15.97 -5.31 7.91
N LEU A 59 16.10 -5.29 9.24
CA LEU A 59 14.93 -5.39 10.15
C LEU A 59 13.95 -4.22 9.96
N LEU A 60 14.38 -3.09 9.38
CA LEU A 60 13.48 -2.01 8.99
C LEU A 60 12.46 -2.42 7.92
N ILE A 61 12.73 -3.47 7.15
CA ILE A 61 11.73 -4.02 6.22
C ILE A 61 10.56 -4.61 7.02
N LEU A 62 10.85 -5.36 8.09
CA LEU A 62 9.82 -5.89 8.99
C LEU A 62 9.12 -4.79 9.80
N ALA A 63 9.76 -3.63 9.95
CA ALA A 63 9.18 -2.45 10.57
C ALA A 63 8.19 -1.73 9.64
N VAL A 64 8.58 -1.46 8.39
CA VAL A 64 7.81 -0.63 7.45
C VAL A 64 6.77 -1.45 6.68
N MET A 65 7.04 -2.72 6.37
CA MET A 65 6.15 -3.57 5.58
C MET A 65 4.74 -3.72 6.18
N PRO A 66 4.57 -3.99 7.49
CA PRO A 66 3.23 -4.10 8.08
C PRO A 66 2.43 -2.79 8.01
N VAL A 67 3.10 -1.63 8.10
CA VAL A 67 2.45 -0.32 7.96
C VAL A 67 1.94 -0.14 6.53
N TRP A 68 2.74 -0.51 5.53
CA TRP A 68 2.32 -0.45 4.13
C TRP A 68 1.16 -1.42 3.86
N LEU A 69 1.23 -2.67 4.32
CA LEU A 69 0.15 -3.66 4.13
C LEU A 69 -1.16 -3.23 4.81
N ALA A 70 -1.11 -2.85 6.09
CA ALA A 70 -2.30 -2.42 6.81
C ALA A 70 -2.88 -1.12 6.24
N GLY A 71 -2.03 -0.15 5.89
CA GLY A 71 -2.45 1.08 5.22
C GLY A 71 -3.11 0.81 3.87
N SER A 72 -2.60 -0.17 3.12
CA SER A 72 -3.18 -0.58 1.83
C SER A 72 -4.58 -1.14 2.02
N GLY A 73 -4.80 -1.95 3.05
CA GLY A 73 -6.12 -2.48 3.33
C GLY A 73 -7.09 -1.39 3.84
N ILE A 74 -6.64 -0.38 4.58
CA ILE A 74 -7.50 0.78 4.96
C ILE A 74 -7.98 1.50 3.70
N ILE A 75 -7.05 1.81 2.78
CA ILE A 75 -7.39 2.46 1.51
C ILE A 75 -8.32 1.57 0.70
N SER A 76 -8.05 0.26 0.65
CA SER A 76 -8.89 -0.72 -0.04
C SER A 76 -10.30 -0.79 0.55
N ALA A 77 -10.45 -0.81 1.87
CA ALA A 77 -11.76 -0.78 2.50
C ALA A 77 -12.53 0.50 2.13
N LEU A 78 -11.87 1.65 2.12
CA LEU A 78 -12.48 2.95 1.77
C LEU A 78 -12.70 3.18 0.27
N SER A 79 -12.25 2.28 -0.61
CA SER A 79 -12.32 2.48 -2.07
C SER A 79 -12.90 1.31 -2.87
N LEU A 80 -12.86 0.08 -2.36
CA LEU A 80 -13.39 -1.06 -3.08
C LEU A 80 -14.90 -1.22 -2.82
N PRO A 81 -15.68 -1.58 -3.86
CA PRO A 81 -17.12 -1.79 -3.73
C PRO A 81 -17.53 -3.14 -3.16
N PHE A 82 -16.80 -3.63 -2.16
CA PHE A 82 -17.01 -4.94 -1.54
C PHE A 82 -17.56 -4.84 -0.11
N SER A 83 -18.51 -3.93 0.07
CA SER A 83 -19.15 -3.59 1.35
C SER A 83 -20.67 -3.39 1.22
N ASN A 84 -21.29 -3.94 0.17
CA ASN A 84 -22.75 -3.99 0.01
C ASN A 84 -23.24 -5.41 0.28
N THR A 85 -24.14 -5.56 1.25
CA THR A 85 -24.64 -6.86 1.76
C THR A 85 -26.16 -6.83 1.84
N ASP A 86 -26.77 -7.97 2.18
CA ASP A 86 -28.23 -8.09 2.33
C ASP A 86 -28.80 -7.21 3.46
N TYR A 87 -27.98 -6.87 4.46
CA TYR A 87 -28.39 -6.11 5.64
C TYR A 87 -27.87 -4.68 5.66
N PHE A 88 -26.72 -4.41 5.03
CA PHE A 88 -26.05 -3.12 5.12
C PHE A 88 -25.47 -2.68 3.79
N GLN A 89 -25.62 -1.38 3.52
CA GLN A 89 -24.94 -0.69 2.43
C GLN A 89 -23.82 0.15 3.04
N PHE A 90 -22.60 -0.41 3.07
CA PHE A 90 -21.40 0.27 3.53
C PHE A 90 -20.43 0.57 2.38
N ASN A 91 -20.82 0.39 1.10
CA ASN A 91 -19.93 0.80 0.01
C ASN A 91 -19.69 2.31 0.12
N PRO A 92 -18.44 2.76 -0.08
CA PRO A 92 -18.17 4.17 -0.24
C PRO A 92 -18.96 4.70 -1.46
N GLU A 93 -19.31 5.98 -1.42
CA GLU A 93 -19.77 6.66 -2.63
C GLU A 93 -18.65 6.61 -3.69
N SER A 94 -19.01 6.38 -4.96
CA SER A 94 -18.04 6.03 -6.00
C SER A 94 -17.02 7.15 -6.26
N THR A 95 -17.43 8.42 -6.22
CA THR A 95 -16.51 9.56 -6.35
C THR A 95 -15.53 9.63 -5.19
N PHE A 96 -16.00 9.43 -3.96
CA PHE A 96 -15.14 9.33 -2.78
C PHE A 96 -14.14 8.19 -2.91
N ALA A 97 -14.60 7.00 -3.29
CA ALA A 97 -13.76 5.83 -3.50
C ALA A 97 -12.66 6.09 -4.54
N PHE A 98 -13.03 6.69 -5.67
CA PHE A 98 -12.11 7.10 -6.73
C PHE A 98 -11.01 8.03 -6.21
N ILE A 99 -11.39 9.06 -5.45
CA ILE A 99 -10.46 10.04 -4.88
C ILE A 99 -9.54 9.35 -3.86
N VAL A 100 -10.08 8.52 -2.98
CA VAL A 100 -9.30 7.81 -1.96
C VAL A 100 -8.28 6.88 -2.59
N ALA A 101 -8.66 6.09 -3.59
CA ALA A 101 -7.73 5.21 -4.30
C ALA A 101 -6.64 6.02 -5.05
N THR A 102 -7.05 7.07 -5.76
CA THR A 102 -6.17 7.92 -6.57
C THR A 102 -5.14 8.67 -5.73
N LEU A 103 -5.50 9.10 -4.52
CA LEU A 103 -4.60 9.87 -3.67
C LEU A 103 -3.87 9.00 -2.64
N GLY A 104 -4.56 8.04 -2.04
CA GLY A 104 -4.08 7.24 -0.93
C GLY A 104 -2.99 6.27 -1.35
N PHE A 105 -3.22 5.47 -2.39
CA PHE A 105 -2.27 4.43 -2.80
C PHE A 105 -0.92 5.01 -3.26
N PRO A 106 -0.85 6.02 -4.16
CA PRO A 106 0.42 6.65 -4.53
C PRO A 106 1.18 7.23 -3.33
N LEU A 107 0.45 7.91 -2.43
CA LEU A 107 1.06 8.48 -1.24
C LEU A 107 1.67 7.39 -0.36
N LEU A 108 0.92 6.31 -0.11
CA LEU A 108 1.35 5.24 0.78
C LEU A 108 2.58 4.50 0.25
N ILE A 109 2.64 4.20 -1.05
CA ILE A 109 3.80 3.57 -1.69
C ILE A 109 5.03 4.46 -1.49
N SER A 110 4.93 5.73 -1.88
CA SER A 110 6.07 6.66 -1.84
C SER A 110 6.49 6.97 -0.41
N VAL A 111 5.55 7.11 0.55
CA VAL A 111 5.89 7.31 1.97
C VAL A 111 6.63 6.10 2.50
N SER A 112 6.14 4.88 2.27
CA SER A 112 6.78 3.65 2.76
C SER A 112 8.20 3.50 2.22
N CYS A 113 8.40 3.68 0.92
CA CYS A 113 9.69 3.53 0.26
C CYS A 113 10.69 4.63 0.68
N LEU A 114 10.28 5.90 0.69
CA LEU A 114 11.17 6.99 1.08
C LEU A 114 11.46 6.95 2.59
N LEU A 115 10.50 6.51 3.41
CA LEU A 115 10.69 6.36 4.84
C LEU A 115 11.72 5.27 5.15
N ILE A 116 11.62 4.08 4.56
CA ILE A 116 12.61 3.02 4.79
C ILE A 116 14.01 3.45 4.33
N PHE A 117 14.10 4.17 3.21
CA PHE A 117 15.36 4.69 2.70
C PHE A 117 16.00 5.68 3.67
N ARG A 118 15.21 6.56 4.30
CA ARG A 118 15.70 7.50 5.32
C ARG A 118 16.06 6.82 6.64
N LEU A 119 15.21 5.91 7.12
CA LEU A 119 15.45 5.20 8.39
C LEU A 119 16.67 4.29 8.33
N SER A 120 17.00 3.79 7.14
CA SER A 120 18.17 2.94 6.90
C SER A 120 19.47 3.72 6.63
N ASP A 121 19.45 5.04 6.81
CA ASP A 121 20.57 5.93 6.50
C ASP A 121 20.96 5.91 5.01
N PHE A 122 19.94 6.01 4.14
CA PHE A 122 20.08 6.11 2.68
C PHE A 122 20.81 4.91 2.06
N ARG A 123 20.53 3.71 2.57
CA ARG A 123 21.14 2.46 2.12
C ARG A 123 20.50 1.97 0.82
N PHE A 124 21.33 1.60 -0.14
CA PHE A 124 20.91 0.97 -1.39
C PHE A 124 20.26 -0.41 -1.15
N GLY A 125 19.26 -0.73 -1.96
CA GLY A 125 18.55 -2.01 -1.94
C GLY A 125 17.35 -2.04 -0.99
N MET A 126 17.21 -1.05 -0.10
CA MET A 126 16.11 -1.06 0.88
C MET A 126 14.75 -0.82 0.23
N ILE A 127 14.66 0.04 -0.80
CA ILE A 127 13.42 0.26 -1.54
C ILE A 127 13.08 -0.98 -2.37
N SER A 128 14.09 -1.56 -3.04
CA SER A 128 13.93 -2.74 -3.89
C SER A 128 13.47 -3.95 -3.10
N VAL A 129 14.08 -4.21 -1.94
CA VAL A 129 13.68 -5.35 -1.09
C VAL A 129 12.30 -5.13 -0.48
N LEU A 130 11.98 -3.91 -0.03
CA LEU A 130 10.64 -3.59 0.47
C LEU A 130 9.59 -3.77 -0.63
N GLY A 131 9.77 -3.15 -1.79
CA GLY A 131 8.86 -3.28 -2.93
C GLY A 131 8.74 -4.71 -3.42
N GLY A 132 9.86 -5.42 -3.57
CA GLY A 132 9.89 -6.82 -4.00
C GLY A 132 9.17 -7.75 -3.02
N LEU A 133 9.31 -7.53 -1.71
CA LEU A 133 8.57 -8.30 -0.70
C LEU A 133 7.08 -8.00 -0.77
N PHE A 134 6.67 -6.73 -0.98
CA PHE A 134 5.26 -6.37 -1.15
C PHE A 134 4.65 -7.10 -2.36
N LEU A 135 5.33 -7.04 -3.50
CA LEU A 135 4.91 -7.73 -4.72
C LEU A 135 4.88 -9.25 -4.52
N LEU A 136 5.85 -9.83 -3.82
CA LEU A 136 5.87 -11.26 -3.52
C LEU A 136 4.66 -11.66 -2.67
N ILE A 137 4.37 -10.92 -1.60
CA ILE A 137 3.21 -11.16 -0.73
C ILE A 137 1.93 -11.06 -1.56
N TYR A 138 1.72 -9.94 -2.26
CA TYR A 138 0.51 -9.71 -3.05
C TYR A 138 0.32 -10.77 -4.14
N ARG A 139 1.40 -11.14 -4.85
CA ARG A 139 1.36 -12.22 -5.83
C ARG A 139 0.90 -13.54 -5.21
N SER A 140 1.39 -13.85 -4.02
CA SER A 140 1.11 -15.12 -3.34
C SER A 140 -0.30 -15.16 -2.75
N THR A 141 -0.89 -14.02 -2.41
CA THR A 141 -2.21 -13.93 -1.78
C THR A 141 -3.34 -13.60 -2.73
N ALA A 142 -3.08 -12.83 -3.79
CA ALA A 142 -4.12 -12.32 -4.69
C ALA A 142 -4.07 -12.91 -6.10
N ILE A 143 -2.86 -13.15 -6.65
CA ILE A 143 -2.70 -13.53 -8.07
C ILE A 143 -2.63 -15.05 -8.22
N ILE A 144 -1.68 -15.71 -7.56
CA ILE A 144 -1.48 -17.17 -7.67
C ILE A 144 -2.75 -17.97 -7.32
N PRO A 145 -3.53 -17.62 -6.28
CA PRO A 145 -4.74 -18.36 -5.95
C PRO A 145 -5.90 -18.15 -6.93
N ASN A 146 -5.83 -17.15 -7.82
CA ASN A 146 -6.92 -16.80 -8.73
C ASN A 146 -6.62 -17.35 -10.13
N PHE A 147 -7.37 -18.37 -10.57
CA PHE A 147 -7.22 -18.98 -11.89
C PHE A 147 -7.34 -18.01 -13.06
N ALA A 148 -8.08 -16.90 -12.90
CA ALA A 148 -8.18 -15.87 -13.94
C ALA A 148 -6.95 -14.95 -14.01
N LEU A 149 -6.08 -14.96 -12.99
CA LEU A 149 -4.90 -14.09 -12.88
C LEU A 149 -3.58 -14.87 -12.94
N ILE A 150 -3.60 -16.19 -12.90
CA ILE A 150 -2.37 -16.99 -12.81
C ILE A 150 -1.41 -16.74 -13.99
N ASP A 151 -1.94 -16.47 -15.17
CA ASP A 151 -1.14 -16.15 -16.36
C ASP A 151 -0.47 -14.76 -16.27
N SER A 152 -0.98 -13.87 -15.40
CA SER A 152 -0.42 -12.53 -15.17
C SER A 152 0.74 -12.52 -14.18
N VAL A 153 1.15 -13.67 -13.63
CA VAL A 153 2.20 -13.76 -12.59
C VAL A 153 3.53 -13.14 -13.05
N MET A 154 3.94 -13.43 -14.29
CA MET A 154 5.19 -12.88 -14.84
C MET A 154 5.07 -11.38 -15.08
N PHE A 155 3.95 -10.94 -15.66
CA PHE A 155 3.65 -9.52 -15.86
C PHE A 155 3.73 -8.75 -14.55
N TYR A 156 3.07 -9.25 -13.49
CA TYR A 156 3.08 -8.60 -12.19
C TYR A 156 4.46 -8.56 -11.54
N SER A 157 5.30 -9.57 -11.79
CA SER A 157 6.67 -9.62 -11.26
C SER A 157 7.58 -8.54 -11.87
N LEU A 158 7.29 -8.05 -13.08
CA LEU A 158 8.02 -6.94 -13.71
C LEU A 158 7.82 -5.61 -12.98
N ASN A 159 6.78 -5.49 -12.14
CA ASN A 159 6.53 -4.29 -11.34
C ASN A 159 7.59 -4.05 -10.25
N LEU A 160 8.60 -4.92 -10.14
CA LEU A 160 9.81 -4.67 -9.33
C LEU A 160 10.72 -3.59 -9.95
N ILE A 161 10.68 -3.41 -11.27
CA ILE A 161 11.57 -2.52 -12.03
C ILE A 161 11.55 -1.07 -11.48
N PRO A 162 10.39 -0.42 -11.25
CA PRO A 162 10.36 0.94 -10.70
C PRO A 162 11.02 1.08 -9.33
N PHE A 163 10.94 0.05 -8.47
CA PHE A 163 11.59 0.07 -7.15
C PHE A 163 13.11 -0.02 -7.27
N VAL A 164 13.62 -0.86 -8.18
CA VAL A 164 15.06 -0.97 -8.47
C VAL A 164 15.58 0.32 -9.09
N ILE A 165 14.85 0.91 -10.03
CA ILE A 165 15.20 2.22 -10.61
C ILE A 165 15.24 3.30 -9.53
N ALA A 166 14.26 3.35 -8.64
CA ALA A 166 14.23 4.29 -7.52
C ALA A 166 15.47 4.16 -6.62
N ASP A 167 15.85 2.93 -6.24
CA ASP A 167 17.05 2.67 -5.45
C ASP A 167 18.34 3.10 -6.18
N ILE A 168 18.46 2.78 -7.47
CA ILE A 168 19.63 3.17 -8.29
C ILE A 168 19.75 4.70 -8.33
N ILE A 169 18.67 5.41 -8.62
CA ILE A 169 18.67 6.88 -8.68
C ILE A 169 19.11 7.48 -7.34
N LEU A 170 18.55 7.01 -6.23
CA LEU A 170 18.85 7.55 -4.91
C LEU A 170 20.22 7.13 -4.37
N PHE A 171 20.76 6.01 -4.85
CA PHE A 171 22.14 5.63 -4.55
C PHE A 171 23.13 6.64 -5.12
N PHE A 172 22.94 7.04 -6.38
CA PHE A 172 23.82 8.01 -7.04
C PHE A 172 23.52 9.47 -6.64
N ASN A 173 22.27 9.81 -6.37
CA ASN A 173 21.87 11.19 -6.09
C ASN A 173 20.83 11.27 -4.96
N LYS A 174 21.29 11.75 -3.80
CA LYS A 174 20.46 11.94 -2.60
C LYS A 174 19.89 13.36 -2.47
N SER A 175 20.00 14.18 -3.51
CA SER A 175 19.49 15.56 -3.49
C SER A 175 17.97 15.59 -3.32
N ARG A 176 17.45 16.71 -2.81
CA ARG A 176 16.00 16.92 -2.66
C ARG A 176 15.25 16.76 -3.98
N LYS A 177 15.84 17.19 -5.10
CA LYS A 177 15.25 17.04 -6.43
C LYS A 177 15.12 15.57 -6.83
N ALA A 178 16.16 14.76 -6.58
CA ALA A 178 16.12 13.33 -6.85
C ALA A 178 15.07 12.61 -6.00
N LEU A 179 14.96 12.97 -4.70
CA LEU A 179 13.92 12.43 -3.81
C LEU A 179 12.51 12.79 -4.29
N ILE A 180 12.28 14.02 -4.77
CA ILE A 180 11.00 14.45 -5.34
C ILE A 180 10.68 13.68 -6.61
N PHE A 181 11.65 13.53 -7.51
CA PHE A 181 11.47 12.75 -8.73
C PHE A 181 11.11 11.29 -8.41
N VAL A 182 11.86 10.66 -7.50
CA VAL A 182 11.62 9.26 -7.10
C VAL A 182 10.29 9.11 -6.38
N GLY A 183 9.90 10.07 -5.54
CA GLY A 183 8.57 10.11 -4.94
C GLY A 183 7.47 10.12 -6.00
N GLY A 184 7.60 10.98 -7.03
CA GLY A 184 6.66 11.03 -8.16
C GLY A 184 6.64 9.74 -8.97
N LEU A 185 7.79 9.16 -9.29
CA LEU A 185 7.92 7.86 -9.97
C LEU A 185 7.19 6.76 -9.21
N LEU A 186 7.48 6.60 -7.91
CA LEU A 186 6.86 5.58 -7.06
C LEU A 186 5.35 5.79 -6.89
N GLY A 187 4.90 7.04 -6.85
CA GLY A 187 3.47 7.34 -6.81
C GLY A 187 2.77 6.97 -8.12
N SER A 188 3.43 7.24 -9.25
CA SER A 188 2.90 6.98 -10.58
C SER A 188 2.73 5.49 -10.92
N VAL A 189 3.27 4.56 -10.13
CA VAL A 189 3.17 3.10 -10.42
C VAL A 189 2.09 2.40 -9.59
N PHE A 190 1.23 3.13 -8.88
CA PHE A 190 0.25 2.53 -7.97
C PHE A 190 -0.70 1.53 -8.65
N TYR A 191 -1.11 1.76 -9.89
CA TYR A 191 -1.96 0.84 -10.65
C TYR A 191 -1.22 -0.44 -11.10
N MET A 192 0.11 -0.42 -11.12
CA MET A 192 0.94 -1.62 -11.30
C MET A 192 1.05 -2.38 -9.98
N VAL A 193 1.26 -1.67 -8.87
CA VAL A 193 1.42 -2.25 -7.52
C VAL A 193 0.11 -2.86 -6.98
N TYR A 194 -1.03 -2.23 -7.25
CA TYR A 194 -2.35 -2.68 -6.81
C TYR A 194 -3.17 -3.36 -7.93
N TYR A 195 -2.46 -3.82 -8.96
CA TYR A 195 -3.02 -4.61 -10.05
C TYR A 195 -3.65 -5.92 -9.53
N PRO A 196 -4.79 -6.39 -10.06
CA PRO A 196 -5.74 -5.66 -10.91
C PRO A 196 -6.86 -5.02 -10.07
N TYR A 197 -6.87 -5.23 -8.75
CA TYR A 197 -8.03 -4.94 -7.90
C TYR A 197 -8.37 -3.46 -7.76
N VAL A 198 -7.39 -2.56 -7.91
CA VAL A 198 -7.69 -1.12 -7.95
C VAL A 198 -8.66 -0.75 -9.07
N MET A 199 -8.78 -1.58 -10.12
CA MET A 199 -9.74 -1.35 -11.21
C MET A 199 -11.18 -1.60 -10.82
N TYR A 200 -11.49 -2.31 -9.73
CA TYR A 200 -12.87 -2.40 -9.27
C TYR A 200 -13.42 -1.02 -8.90
N THR A 201 -12.62 -0.22 -8.19
CA THR A 201 -12.95 1.16 -7.83
C THR A 201 -13.19 2.03 -9.06
N PHE A 202 -12.25 1.98 -10.02
CA PHE A 202 -12.32 2.83 -11.20
C PHE A 202 -13.41 2.40 -12.18
N ASN A 203 -13.62 1.10 -12.36
CA ASN A 203 -14.69 0.58 -13.20
C ASN A 203 -16.07 0.96 -12.68
N GLU A 204 -16.32 0.80 -11.38
CA GLU A 204 -17.60 1.17 -10.81
C GLU A 204 -17.87 2.68 -10.96
N THR A 205 -16.84 3.52 -10.79
CA THR A 205 -16.99 4.97 -10.95
C THR A 205 -17.23 5.37 -12.40
N LEU A 206 -16.47 4.83 -13.35
CA LEU A 206 -16.50 5.26 -14.75
C LEU A 206 -17.64 4.61 -15.55
N LEU A 207 -17.97 3.35 -15.27
CA LEU A 207 -18.94 2.56 -16.02
C LEU A 207 -20.20 2.22 -15.21
N GLY A 208 -20.25 2.54 -13.92
CA GLY A 208 -21.42 2.31 -13.06
C GLY A 208 -21.72 0.83 -12.81
N LYS A 209 -20.74 -0.06 -13.00
CA LYS A 209 -20.93 -1.52 -12.90
C LYS A 209 -19.85 -2.17 -12.06
N LEU A 210 -20.22 -3.19 -11.31
CA LEU A 210 -19.27 -4.09 -10.68
C LEU A 210 -18.83 -5.16 -11.68
N VAL A 211 -17.52 -5.39 -11.77
CA VAL A 211 -16.93 -6.40 -12.66
C VAL A 211 -16.88 -7.75 -11.96
N SER A 212 -17.07 -8.83 -12.70
CA SER A 212 -16.88 -10.17 -12.13
C SER A 212 -15.39 -10.44 -11.88
N PRO A 213 -15.02 -11.18 -10.82
CA PRO A 213 -13.62 -11.49 -10.55
C PRO A 213 -12.87 -12.24 -11.65
N SER A 214 -13.59 -12.97 -12.50
CA SER A 214 -13.03 -13.64 -13.68
C SER A 214 -12.65 -12.70 -14.82
N LEU A 215 -13.22 -11.50 -14.89
CA LEU A 215 -13.03 -10.54 -15.97
C LEU A 215 -12.10 -9.38 -15.61
N ILE A 216 -11.75 -9.23 -14.33
CA ILE A 216 -10.98 -8.08 -13.84
C ILE A 216 -9.61 -7.93 -14.53
N TYR A 217 -9.02 -9.06 -14.96
CA TYR A 217 -7.81 -9.10 -15.78
C TYR A 217 -7.98 -8.30 -17.09
N PHE A 218 -9.04 -8.62 -17.84
CA PHE A 218 -9.31 -8.01 -19.15
C PHE A 218 -9.71 -6.55 -19.00
N VAL A 219 -10.61 -6.27 -18.05
CA VAL A 219 -11.07 -4.91 -17.77
C VAL A 219 -9.91 -4.00 -17.39
N TYR A 220 -8.91 -4.51 -16.66
CA TYR A 220 -7.71 -3.72 -16.37
C TYR A 220 -7.06 -3.20 -17.65
N PHE A 221 -6.78 -4.05 -18.63
CA PHE A 221 -6.08 -3.65 -19.84
C PHE A 221 -6.95 -2.80 -20.78
N GLU A 222 -8.26 -2.98 -20.75
CA GLU A 222 -9.20 -2.14 -21.51
C GLU A 222 -9.29 -0.72 -20.93
N MET A 223 -9.34 -0.58 -19.61
CA MET A 223 -9.62 0.71 -18.95
C MET A 223 -8.38 1.49 -18.50
N ILE A 224 -7.22 0.84 -18.38
CA ILE A 224 -6.04 1.47 -17.78
C ILE A 224 -5.66 2.77 -18.50
N GLY A 225 -5.82 2.85 -19.83
CA GLY A 225 -5.55 4.07 -20.58
C GLY A 225 -6.37 5.27 -20.10
N ASP A 226 -7.69 5.11 -19.98
CA ASP A 226 -8.59 6.17 -19.55
C ASP A 226 -8.36 6.55 -18.08
N VAL A 227 -8.16 5.55 -17.22
CA VAL A 227 -7.87 5.76 -15.80
C VAL A 227 -6.56 6.52 -15.61
N LEU A 228 -5.52 6.20 -16.39
CA LEU A 228 -4.23 6.88 -16.30
C LEU A 228 -4.34 8.36 -16.59
N VAL A 229 -5.09 8.75 -17.62
CA VAL A 229 -5.28 10.16 -18.00
C VAL A 229 -5.85 10.97 -16.82
N LEU A 230 -6.77 10.39 -16.06
CA LEU A 230 -7.42 11.05 -14.93
C LEU A 230 -6.57 11.04 -13.64
N THR A 231 -5.79 9.97 -13.42
CA THR A 231 -5.20 9.68 -12.11
C THR A 231 -3.69 9.90 -12.04
N VAL A 232 -2.95 9.89 -13.14
CA VAL A 232 -1.49 9.90 -13.11
C VAL A 232 -0.92 11.20 -12.54
N VAL A 233 -1.50 12.36 -12.88
CA VAL A 233 -1.03 13.66 -12.38
C VAL A 233 -1.25 13.78 -10.87
N PRO A 234 -2.47 13.54 -10.33
CA PRO A 234 -2.68 13.44 -8.89
C PRO A 234 -1.74 12.43 -8.21
N ALA A 235 -1.54 11.25 -8.81
CA ALA A 235 -0.68 10.21 -8.25
C ALA A 235 0.79 10.65 -8.12
N ILE A 236 1.32 11.33 -9.16
CA ILE A 236 2.66 11.93 -9.12
C ILE A 236 2.75 12.98 -8.02
N ILE A 237 1.77 13.88 -7.91
CA ILE A 237 1.74 14.93 -6.88
C ILE A 237 1.76 14.30 -5.48
N MET A 238 0.93 13.29 -5.24
CA MET A 238 0.88 12.59 -3.96
C MET A 238 2.20 11.86 -3.66
N GLY A 239 2.80 11.26 -4.68
CA GLY A 239 4.13 10.68 -4.59
C GLY A 239 5.22 11.70 -4.22
N MET A 240 5.17 12.91 -4.79
CA MET A 240 6.08 14.01 -4.45
C MET A 240 5.86 14.52 -3.01
N LEU A 241 4.60 14.64 -2.57
CA LEU A 241 4.25 15.04 -1.20
C LEU A 241 4.81 14.08 -0.14
N ALA A 242 4.96 12.81 -0.49
CA ALA A 242 5.56 11.80 0.38
C ALA A 242 6.99 12.14 0.84
N VAL A 243 7.75 12.93 0.07
CA VAL A 243 9.11 13.36 0.46
C VAL A 243 9.09 14.16 1.76
N PHE A 244 8.12 15.07 1.89
CA PHE A 244 7.99 15.95 3.06
C PHE A 244 7.47 15.17 4.26
N ILE A 245 6.52 14.26 4.04
CA ILE A 245 5.95 13.41 5.08
C ILE A 245 7.00 12.45 5.62
N SER A 246 7.70 11.72 4.74
CA SER A 246 8.76 10.78 5.12
C SER A 246 9.91 11.49 5.85
N GLU A 247 10.31 12.68 5.43
CA GLU A 247 11.32 13.50 6.12
C GLU A 247 10.87 13.89 7.53
N ARG A 248 9.62 14.35 7.69
CA ARG A 248 9.08 14.76 8.99
C ARG A 248 8.99 13.57 9.94
N ILE A 249 8.51 12.42 9.46
CA ILE A 249 8.40 11.19 10.25
C ILE A 249 9.79 10.68 10.63
N SER A 250 10.72 10.57 9.68
CA SER A 250 12.07 10.07 9.96
C SER A 250 12.81 10.96 10.95
N LYS A 251 12.71 12.30 10.81
CA LYS A 251 13.30 13.22 11.78
C LYS A 251 12.71 13.05 13.17
N LYS A 252 11.39 12.86 13.32
CA LYS A 252 10.79 12.61 14.64
C LYS A 252 11.23 11.29 15.26
N ILE A 253 11.38 10.24 14.46
CA ILE A 253 11.81 8.92 14.94
C ILE A 253 13.29 8.97 15.35
N LEU A 254 14.13 9.57 14.51
CA LEU A 254 15.57 9.60 14.73
C LEU A 254 15.96 10.68 15.75
N ASN A 255 15.40 11.89 15.73
CA ASN A 255 15.84 13.01 16.57
C ASN A 255 15.09 13.13 17.91
N ALA A 256 14.25 12.17 18.29
CA ALA A 256 13.70 12.18 19.64
C ALA A 256 14.84 11.94 20.63
N ASP A 257 15.27 13.01 21.31
CA ASP A 257 16.32 12.98 22.32
C ASP A 257 16.05 11.84 23.30
N ILE A 258 17.07 11.00 23.47
CA ILE A 258 17.11 10.02 24.55
C ILE A 258 17.42 10.87 25.79
N GLN A 259 16.38 11.38 26.45
CA GLN A 259 16.53 11.80 27.84
C GLN A 259 16.83 10.52 28.63
N GLN A 260 18.14 10.26 28.82
CA GLN A 260 18.65 9.39 29.87
C GLN A 260 18.44 10.05 31.23
#